data_AF-A0A2E0WE03-F1
#
_entry.id   AF-A0A2E0WE03-F1
#
_cell.length_a   1.000
_cell.length_b   1.000
_cell.length_c   1.000
_cell.angle_alpha   90.00
_cell.angle_beta   90.00
_cell.angle_gamma   90.00
#
_symmetry.space_group_name_H-M   'P 1'
#
loop_
_entity.id
_entity.type
_entity.pdbx_description
1 polymer ?
#
loop_
_entity_poly.entity_id
_entity_poly.type
_entity_poly.pdbx_seq_one_letter_code
_entity_poly.pdbx_strand_id
1 'polypeptide(L)'
;MAYIFVQLMPELAVGGRELSELDITEFTPTPITEAGLFLIAMIGLVTFFVLDVRTGQGRSSTKTSFRVHLVSFASVSVIYAYTLPSLVTTGVDYAVLFTVVIGAHLLLADRALARAHPQQFAHQTRWVGIAAVVVGFLAAYLLPAANEYLLASATAFLGGVLLMTTFREELPAASRARIPWFLLGLTIMTILLLAALAMGEGR
;
A
#
# COMPACT_ATOMS: atom_id res chain seq x y z
N MET A 1 -0.82 -3.26 9.78
CA MET A 1 -2.17 -2.95 10.34
C MET A 1 -2.48 -1.46 10.52
N ALA A 2 -1.81 -0.74 11.44
CA ALA A 2 -2.12 0.68 11.72
C ALA A 2 -2.15 1.54 10.45
N TYR A 3 -1.19 1.31 9.53
CA TYR A 3 -1.12 1.98 8.23
C TYR A 3 -2.45 1.94 7.45
N ILE A 4 -3.12 0.79 7.39
CA ILE A 4 -4.37 0.64 6.63
C ILE A 4 -5.47 1.55 7.20
N PHE A 5 -5.58 1.59 8.54
CA PHE A 5 -6.68 2.29 9.19
C PHE A 5 -6.42 3.79 9.33
N VAL A 6 -5.18 4.18 9.60
CA VAL A 6 -4.82 5.58 9.89
C VAL A 6 -4.43 6.35 8.64
N GLN A 7 -3.88 5.69 7.61
CA GLN A 7 -3.47 6.34 6.37
C GLN A 7 -4.38 5.94 5.20
N LEU A 8 -4.43 4.64 4.87
CA LEU A 8 -5.05 4.20 3.62
C LEU A 8 -6.56 4.48 3.56
N MET A 9 -7.34 4.07 4.56
CA MET A 9 -8.80 4.26 4.52
C MET A 9 -9.22 5.73 4.50
N PRO A 10 -8.64 6.64 5.32
CA PRO A 10 -8.91 8.07 5.22
C PRO A 10 -8.56 8.64 3.84
N GLU A 11 -7.43 8.24 3.25
CA GLU A 11 -6.97 8.70 1.94
C GLU A 11 -7.96 8.29 0.83
N LEU A 12 -8.49 7.05 0.88
CA LEU A 12 -9.55 6.61 -0.04
C LEU A 12 -10.86 7.39 0.15
N ALA A 13 -11.20 7.75 1.39
CA ALA A 13 -12.40 8.53 1.68
C ALA A 13 -12.27 9.98 1.17
N VAL A 14 -11.11 10.60 1.32
CA VAL A 14 -10.84 11.96 0.79
C VAL A 14 -10.81 11.93 -0.73
N GLY A 15 -10.05 11.02 -1.34
CA GLY A 15 -9.98 10.90 -2.79
C GLY A 15 -11.34 10.59 -3.43
N GLY A 16 -12.20 9.82 -2.76
CA GLY A 16 -13.56 9.57 -3.23
C GLY A 16 -14.42 10.84 -3.27
N ARG A 17 -14.26 11.74 -2.31
CA ARG A 17 -14.96 13.04 -2.28
C ARG A 17 -14.42 13.99 -3.34
N GLU A 18 -13.11 14.14 -3.43
CA GLU A 18 -12.48 15.00 -4.44
C GLU A 18 -12.87 14.59 -5.86
N LEU A 19 -12.93 13.28 -6.13
CA LEU A 19 -13.39 12.75 -7.42
C LEU A 19 -14.89 12.97 -7.67
N SER A 20 -15.71 13.08 -6.62
CA SER A 20 -17.13 13.41 -6.75
C SER A 20 -17.40 14.91 -6.95
N GLU A 21 -16.44 15.76 -6.55
CA GLU A 21 -16.49 17.22 -6.76
C GLU A 21 -15.98 17.61 -8.15
N LEU A 22 -15.07 16.82 -8.72
CA LEU A 22 -14.73 16.89 -10.13
C LEU A 22 -15.96 16.41 -10.93
N ASP A 23 -16.42 17.21 -11.89
CA ASP A 23 -17.67 17.08 -12.68
C ASP A 23 -17.74 15.82 -13.59
N ILE A 24 -17.02 14.76 -13.26
CA ILE A 24 -16.83 13.53 -14.05
C ILE A 24 -18.05 12.59 -13.97
N THR A 25 -18.98 12.83 -13.03
CA THR A 25 -20.16 11.98 -12.80
C THR A 25 -21.46 12.77 -12.71
N GLU A 26 -21.82 13.52 -13.74
CA GLU A 26 -23.12 14.21 -13.84
C GLU A 26 -24.34 13.25 -13.76
N PHE A 27 -24.12 11.94 -13.94
CA PHE A 27 -25.17 10.91 -14.01
C PHE A 27 -25.17 9.86 -12.89
N THR A 28 -24.25 9.95 -11.90
CA THR A 28 -24.15 8.94 -10.83
C THR A 28 -24.45 9.58 -9.46
N PRO A 29 -25.25 8.94 -8.58
CA PRO A 29 -25.47 9.44 -7.23
C PRO A 29 -24.15 9.66 -6.49
N THR A 30 -23.97 10.83 -5.88
CA THR A 30 -22.75 11.22 -5.14
C THR A 30 -22.24 10.17 -4.15
N PRO A 31 -23.09 9.41 -3.39
CA PRO A 31 -22.59 8.40 -2.46
C PRO A 31 -21.92 7.20 -3.16
N ILE A 32 -22.31 6.91 -4.40
CA ILE A 32 -21.74 5.80 -5.19
C ILE A 32 -20.38 6.21 -5.77
N THR A 33 -20.23 7.47 -6.18
CA THR A 33 -18.95 8.03 -6.63
C THR A 33 -17.93 8.07 -5.48
N GLU A 34 -18.34 8.52 -4.29
CA GLU A 34 -17.50 8.50 -3.09
C GLU A 34 -17.08 7.07 -2.69
N ALA A 35 -17.99 6.10 -2.87
CA ALA A 35 -17.68 4.68 -2.64
C ALA A 35 -16.82 4.06 -3.75
N GLY A 36 -16.61 4.73 -4.89
CA GLY A 36 -15.92 4.22 -6.07
C GLY A 36 -14.52 3.71 -5.77
N LEU A 37 -13.71 4.49 -5.05
CA LEU A 37 -12.36 4.07 -4.64
C LEU A 37 -12.40 2.88 -3.67
N PHE A 38 -13.38 2.82 -2.76
CA PHE A 38 -13.55 1.64 -1.90
C PHE A 38 -13.93 0.38 -2.70
N LEU A 39 -14.76 0.50 -3.73
CA LEU A 39 -15.10 -0.60 -4.63
C LEU A 39 -13.88 -1.07 -5.43
N ILE A 40 -13.05 -0.15 -5.91
CA ILE A 40 -11.80 -0.49 -6.60
C ILE A 40 -10.83 -1.19 -5.65
N ALA A 41 -10.72 -0.72 -4.40
CA ALA A 41 -9.95 -1.42 -3.36
C ALA A 41 -10.51 -2.82 -3.10
N MET A 42 -11.83 -3.00 -3.01
CA MET A 42 -12.44 -4.32 -2.89
C MET A 42 -12.07 -5.23 -4.07
N ILE A 43 -12.08 -4.72 -5.31
CA ILE A 43 -11.65 -5.48 -6.49
C ILE A 43 -10.19 -5.93 -6.36
N GLY A 44 -9.30 -5.04 -5.92
CA GLY A 44 -7.89 -5.39 -5.66
C GLY A 44 -7.73 -6.49 -4.61
N LEU A 45 -8.45 -6.36 -3.49
CA LEU A 45 -8.49 -7.34 -2.42
C LEU A 45 -8.95 -8.71 -2.92
N VAL A 46 -10.09 -8.77 -3.60
CA VAL A 46 -10.67 -10.02 -4.11
C VAL A 46 -9.79 -10.65 -5.18
N THR A 47 -9.21 -9.83 -6.07
CA THR A 47 -8.28 -10.31 -7.10
C THR A 47 -7.09 -11.00 -6.47
N PHE A 48 -6.45 -10.36 -5.49
CA PHE A 48 -5.30 -10.95 -4.80
C PHE A 48 -5.68 -12.21 -4.02
N PHE A 49 -6.82 -12.19 -3.32
CA PHE A 49 -7.35 -13.36 -2.64
C PHE A 49 -7.54 -14.56 -3.59
N VAL A 50 -8.20 -14.34 -4.74
CA VAL A 50 -8.42 -15.41 -5.73
C VAL A 50 -7.11 -15.94 -6.30
N LEU A 51 -6.17 -15.05 -6.63
CA LEU A 51 -4.83 -15.44 -7.12
C LEU A 51 -4.09 -16.27 -6.08
N ASP A 52 -4.11 -15.85 -4.82
CA ASP A 52 -3.47 -16.59 -3.75
C ASP A 52 -4.12 -17.98 -3.58
N VAL A 53 -5.45 -18.07 -3.48
CA VAL A 53 -6.15 -19.36 -3.34
C VAL A 53 -5.83 -20.30 -4.52
N ARG A 54 -5.82 -19.79 -5.75
CA ARG A 54 -5.50 -20.58 -6.94
C ARG A 54 -4.04 -21.04 -6.98
N THR A 55 -3.13 -20.27 -6.41
CA THR A 55 -1.71 -20.63 -6.35
C THR A 55 -1.34 -21.48 -5.13
N GLY A 56 -2.21 -21.53 -4.11
CA GLY A 56 -1.98 -22.22 -2.84
C GLY A 56 -2.46 -23.68 -2.73
N GLN A 57 -3.24 -24.22 -3.67
CA GLN A 57 -3.82 -25.59 -3.54
C GLN A 57 -3.17 -26.70 -4.38
N GLY A 58 -2.22 -26.40 -5.27
CA GLY A 58 -1.57 -27.41 -6.10
C GLY A 58 -0.09 -27.54 -5.77
N ARG A 59 0.43 -28.78 -5.68
CA ARG A 59 1.85 -29.18 -5.47
C ARG A 59 2.86 -28.68 -6.54
N SER A 60 2.51 -27.63 -7.27
CA SER A 60 3.28 -26.89 -8.28
C SER A 60 2.64 -25.48 -8.31
N SER A 61 3.19 -24.42 -7.71
CA SER A 61 4.26 -23.60 -8.29
C SER A 61 4.61 -22.47 -7.31
N THR A 62 5.58 -22.71 -6.43
CA THR A 62 6.15 -21.70 -5.52
C THR A 62 6.60 -20.43 -6.27
N LYS A 63 6.90 -20.51 -7.58
CA LYS A 63 7.40 -19.40 -8.40
C LYS A 63 6.30 -18.44 -8.88
N THR A 64 5.05 -18.90 -9.01
CA THR A 64 3.95 -18.03 -9.49
C THR A 64 3.40 -17.19 -8.35
N SER A 65 3.11 -17.79 -7.19
CA SER A 65 2.75 -17.06 -5.97
C SER A 65 3.83 -16.04 -5.61
N PHE A 66 5.11 -16.43 -5.63
CA PHE A 66 6.23 -15.51 -5.44
C PHE A 66 6.21 -14.32 -6.41
N ARG A 67 5.98 -14.56 -7.71
CA ARG A 67 5.91 -13.49 -8.72
C ARG A 67 4.74 -12.54 -8.46
N VAL A 68 3.57 -13.06 -8.06
CA VAL A 68 2.40 -12.23 -7.73
C VAL A 68 2.73 -11.33 -6.54
N HIS A 69 3.27 -11.88 -5.45
CA HIS A 69 3.61 -11.08 -4.25
C HIS A 69 4.73 -10.07 -4.57
N LEU A 70 5.71 -10.47 -5.38
CA LEU A 70 6.81 -9.60 -5.81
C LEU A 70 6.31 -8.42 -6.66
N VAL A 71 5.42 -8.68 -7.62
CA VAL A 71 4.82 -7.62 -8.45
C VAL A 71 3.96 -6.70 -7.60
N SER A 72 3.13 -7.24 -6.70
CA SER A 72 2.35 -6.41 -5.77
C SER A 72 3.24 -5.52 -4.90
N PHE A 73 4.31 -6.08 -4.32
CA PHE A 73 5.30 -5.32 -3.55
C PHE A 73 5.96 -4.22 -4.39
N ALA A 74 6.38 -4.55 -5.62
CA ALA A 74 6.99 -3.59 -6.52
C ALA A 74 6.01 -2.47 -6.91
N SER A 75 4.77 -2.79 -7.26
CA SER A 75 3.75 -1.79 -7.63
C SER A 75 3.45 -0.85 -6.47
N VAL A 76 3.28 -1.37 -5.25
CA VAL A 76 3.07 -0.54 -4.05
C VAL A 76 4.27 0.38 -3.80
N SER A 77 5.49 -0.16 -3.96
CA SER A 77 6.72 0.62 -3.81
C SER A 77 6.85 1.74 -4.85
N VAL A 78 6.47 1.47 -6.11
CA VAL A 78 6.43 2.47 -7.18
C VAL A 78 5.45 3.59 -6.84
N ILE A 79 4.22 3.26 -6.43
CA ILE A 79 3.21 4.28 -6.10
C ILE A 79 3.69 5.17 -4.94
N TYR A 80 4.22 4.59 -3.86
CA TYR A 80 4.75 5.40 -2.75
C TYR A 80 5.93 6.28 -3.13
N ALA A 81 6.85 5.76 -3.95
CA ALA A 81 7.96 6.56 -4.43
C ALA A 81 7.51 7.66 -5.41
N TYR A 82 6.43 7.42 -6.15
CA TYR A 82 5.82 8.41 -7.04
C TYR A 82 5.17 9.56 -6.27
N THR A 83 4.52 9.30 -5.13
CA THR A 83 3.84 10.33 -4.34
C THR A 83 4.77 11.13 -3.43
N LEU A 84 5.96 10.59 -3.14
CA LEU A 84 6.95 11.17 -2.21
C LEU A 84 7.34 12.64 -2.50
N PRO A 85 7.63 13.05 -3.75
CA PRO A 85 8.00 14.43 -4.05
C PRO A 85 6.91 15.46 -3.67
N SER A 86 5.64 15.10 -3.83
CA SER A 86 4.49 15.95 -3.47
C SER A 86 4.38 16.19 -1.96
N LEU A 87 4.98 15.32 -1.14
CA LEU A 87 4.98 15.47 0.32
C LEU A 87 6.05 16.46 0.80
N VAL A 88 7.17 16.58 0.06
CA VAL A 88 8.23 17.54 0.36
C VAL A 88 7.73 18.97 0.25
N THR A 89 6.81 19.23 -0.69
CA THR A 89 6.16 20.53 -0.86
C THR A 89 5.19 20.86 0.29
N THR A 90 4.64 19.87 0.97
CA THR A 90 3.80 20.05 2.17
C THR A 90 4.64 20.41 3.41
N GLY A 91 5.86 19.88 3.51
CA GLY A 91 6.82 20.28 4.54
C GLY A 91 7.93 19.25 4.80
N VAL A 92 9.12 19.72 5.17
CA VAL A 92 10.29 18.86 5.39
C VAL A 92 10.08 17.88 6.55
N ASP A 93 9.49 18.33 7.66
CA ASP A 93 9.24 17.49 8.84
C ASP A 93 8.26 16.35 8.51
N TYR A 94 7.19 16.68 7.79
CA TYR A 94 6.20 15.73 7.30
C TYR A 94 6.82 14.73 6.33
N ALA A 95 7.61 15.20 5.36
CA ALA A 95 8.29 14.35 4.40
C ALA A 95 9.27 13.38 5.06
N VAL A 96 10.04 13.82 6.06
CA VAL A 96 10.96 12.95 6.82
C VAL A 96 10.17 11.88 7.57
N LEU A 97 9.11 12.26 8.28
CA LEU A 97 8.35 11.30 9.09
C LEU A 97 7.58 10.29 8.21
N PHE A 98 6.99 10.76 7.12
CA PHE A 98 6.34 9.90 6.14
C PHE A 98 7.34 8.93 5.48
N THR A 99 8.56 9.39 5.17
CA THR A 99 9.63 8.54 4.66
C THR A 99 9.98 7.43 5.65
N VAL A 100 10.05 7.73 6.95
CA VAL A 100 10.29 6.72 8.00
C VAL A 100 9.17 5.70 8.05
N VAL A 101 7.91 6.17 8.01
CA VAL A 101 6.70 5.31 8.03
C VAL A 101 6.68 4.36 6.83
N ILE A 102 6.81 4.89 5.61
CA ILE A 102 6.81 4.08 4.39
C ILE A 102 8.04 3.19 4.33
N GLY A 103 9.21 3.68 4.73
CA GLY A 103 10.43 2.87 4.81
C GLY A 103 10.27 1.68 5.74
N ALA A 104 9.69 1.89 6.93
CA ALA A 104 9.38 0.80 7.86
C ALA A 104 8.39 -0.20 7.26
N HIS A 105 7.38 0.29 6.53
CA HIS A 105 6.38 -0.54 5.87
C HIS A 105 7.00 -1.39 4.75
N LEU A 106 7.81 -0.80 3.88
CA LEU A 106 8.53 -1.49 2.81
C LEU A 106 9.51 -2.53 3.37
N LEU A 107 10.23 -2.21 4.46
CA LEU A 107 11.12 -3.17 5.13
C LEU A 107 10.36 -4.35 5.75
N LEU A 108 9.18 -4.10 6.32
CA LEU A 108 8.34 -5.15 6.87
C LEU A 108 7.79 -6.07 5.77
N ALA A 109 7.34 -5.48 4.67
CA ALA A 109 6.86 -6.20 3.48
C ALA A 109 7.98 -7.02 2.83
N ASP A 110 9.19 -6.44 2.68
CA ASP A 110 10.38 -7.14 2.17
C ASP A 110 10.72 -8.36 3.04
N ARG A 111 10.71 -8.20 4.37
CA ARG A 111 10.91 -9.31 5.32
C ARG A 111 9.78 -10.35 5.27
N ALA A 112 8.54 -9.92 5.05
CA ALA A 112 7.41 -10.84 4.90
C ALA A 112 7.59 -11.72 3.64
N LEU A 113 7.95 -11.10 2.52
CA LEU A 113 8.25 -11.79 1.26
C LEU A 113 9.45 -12.74 1.40
N ALA A 114 10.50 -12.32 2.10
CA ALA A 114 11.67 -13.15 2.38
C ALA A 114 11.34 -14.38 3.24
N ARG A 115 10.47 -14.23 4.25
CA ARG A 115 10.02 -15.36 5.10
C ARG A 115 9.08 -16.31 4.36
N ALA A 116 8.20 -15.79 3.50
CA ALA A 116 7.28 -16.59 2.72
C ALA A 116 7.99 -17.41 1.62
N HIS A 117 9.06 -16.86 1.03
CA HIS A 117 9.72 -17.45 -0.14
C HIS A 117 11.27 -17.52 -0.03
N PRO A 118 11.82 -18.18 1.00
CA PRO A 118 13.25 -18.08 1.34
C PRO A 118 14.20 -18.57 0.23
N GLN A 119 13.83 -19.62 -0.51
CA GLN A 119 14.67 -20.18 -1.58
C GLN A 119 14.76 -19.30 -2.83
N GLN A 120 13.72 -18.51 -3.11
CA GLN A 120 13.64 -17.67 -4.30
C GLN A 120 14.17 -16.26 -4.01
N PHE A 121 14.06 -15.83 -2.75
CA PHE A 121 14.51 -14.53 -2.29
C PHE A 121 16.05 -14.37 -2.33
N ALA A 122 16.79 -15.49 -2.19
CA ALA A 122 18.25 -15.47 -2.13
C ALA A 122 18.95 -14.96 -3.40
N HIS A 123 18.29 -15.00 -4.57
CA HIS A 123 18.96 -14.77 -5.85
C HIS A 123 18.42 -13.62 -6.71
N GLN A 124 17.17 -13.16 -6.53
CA GLN A 124 16.54 -12.20 -7.47
C GLN A 124 15.91 -10.94 -6.85
N THR A 125 15.53 -10.92 -5.57
CA THR A 125 14.62 -9.87 -5.06
C THR A 125 15.26 -8.71 -4.34
N ARG A 126 16.54 -8.80 -3.94
CA ARG A 126 17.22 -7.71 -3.20
C ARG A 126 17.18 -6.36 -3.94
N TRP A 127 17.12 -6.39 -5.28
CA TRP A 127 17.14 -5.19 -6.10
C TRP A 127 15.75 -4.72 -6.54
N VAL A 128 14.71 -5.55 -6.39
CA VAL A 128 13.38 -5.21 -6.92
C VAL A 128 12.76 -4.06 -6.15
N GLY A 129 12.89 -4.02 -4.83
CA GLY A 129 12.43 -2.88 -4.02
C GLY A 129 13.16 -1.59 -4.39
N ILE A 130 14.48 -1.66 -4.54
CA ILE A 130 15.29 -0.50 -4.95
C ILE A 130 14.89 -0.02 -6.34
N ALA A 131 14.78 -0.93 -7.31
CA ALA A 131 14.37 -0.62 -8.67
C ALA A 131 12.96 -0.02 -8.71
N ALA A 132 12.01 -0.56 -7.94
CA ALA A 132 10.66 -0.04 -7.84
C ALA A 132 10.63 1.40 -7.29
N VAL A 133 11.40 1.68 -6.24
CA VAL A 133 11.51 3.04 -5.68
C VAL A 133 12.14 4.01 -6.69
N VAL A 134 13.22 3.60 -7.37
CA VAL A 134 13.87 4.44 -8.39
C VAL A 134 12.92 4.71 -9.56
N VAL A 135 12.18 3.70 -10.03
CA VAL A 135 11.20 3.84 -11.11
C VAL A 135 10.07 4.77 -10.70
N GLY A 136 9.54 4.64 -9.47
CA GLY A 136 8.49 5.53 -8.97
C GLY A 136 8.94 6.98 -8.88
N PHE A 137 10.16 7.21 -8.35
CA PHE A 137 10.73 8.56 -8.27
C PHE A 137 10.97 9.17 -9.66
N LEU A 138 11.49 8.39 -10.60
CA LEU A 138 11.70 8.84 -11.98
C LEU A 138 10.37 9.13 -12.68
N ALA A 139 9.35 8.30 -12.45
CA ALA A 139 8.01 8.51 -12.97
C ALA A 139 7.39 9.80 -12.42
N ALA A 140 7.60 10.14 -11.14
CA ALA A 140 7.12 11.40 -10.56
C ALA A 140 7.73 12.62 -11.24
N TYR A 141 9.01 12.54 -11.61
CA TYR A 141 9.69 13.63 -12.33
C TYR A 141 9.25 13.75 -13.80
N LEU A 142 9.04 12.62 -14.47
CA LEU A 142 8.74 12.59 -15.91
C LEU A 142 7.24 12.72 -16.25
N LEU A 143 6.35 12.36 -15.32
CA LEU A 143 4.90 12.33 -15.52
C LEU A 143 4.14 13.10 -14.42
N PRO A 144 4.38 14.41 -14.20
CA PRO A 144 3.78 15.13 -13.06
C PRO A 144 2.25 15.25 -13.12
N ALA A 145 1.65 15.04 -14.29
CA ALA A 145 0.20 15.12 -14.53
C ALA A 145 -0.39 13.77 -14.92
N ALA A 146 -0.01 12.69 -14.21
CA ALA A 146 -0.79 11.46 -14.30
C ALA A 146 -2.26 11.78 -13.95
N ASN A 147 -3.19 11.33 -14.80
CA ASN A 147 -4.62 11.50 -14.57
C ASN A 147 -4.95 11.13 -13.11
N GLU A 148 -5.35 12.11 -12.30
CA GLU A 148 -5.56 11.96 -10.86
C GLU A 148 -6.49 10.79 -10.54
N TYR A 149 -7.48 10.57 -11.42
CA TYR A 149 -8.37 9.43 -11.33
C TYR A 149 -7.66 8.08 -11.53
N LEU A 150 -6.75 7.97 -12.49
CA LEU A 150 -5.99 6.73 -12.72
C LEU A 150 -5.05 6.45 -11.54
N LEU A 151 -4.41 7.48 -11.00
CA LEU A 151 -3.56 7.35 -9.83
C LEU A 151 -4.38 6.94 -8.61
N ALA A 152 -5.49 7.63 -8.32
CA ALA A 152 -6.38 7.31 -7.21
C ALA A 152 -6.95 5.89 -7.33
N SER A 153 -7.36 5.48 -8.53
CA SER A 153 -7.84 4.13 -8.82
C SER A 153 -6.75 3.07 -8.64
N ALA A 154 -5.53 3.32 -9.11
CA ALA A 154 -4.40 2.43 -8.94
C ALA A 154 -4.01 2.30 -7.46
N THR A 155 -3.95 3.41 -6.73
CA THR A 155 -3.69 3.47 -5.29
C THR A 155 -4.79 2.73 -4.53
N ALA A 156 -6.06 2.91 -4.89
CA ALA A 156 -7.17 2.18 -4.30
C ALA A 156 -7.05 0.67 -4.52
N PHE A 157 -6.83 0.24 -5.76
CA PHE A 157 -6.66 -1.17 -6.10
C PHE A 157 -5.51 -1.80 -5.31
N LEU A 158 -4.34 -1.15 -5.30
CA LEU A 158 -3.18 -1.61 -4.54
C LEU A 158 -3.39 -1.53 -3.02
N GLY A 159 -4.16 -0.57 -2.54
CA GLY A 159 -4.59 -0.48 -1.15
C GLY A 159 -5.40 -1.71 -0.73
N GLY A 160 -6.29 -2.17 -1.59
CA GLY A 160 -7.02 -3.43 -1.44
C GLY A 160 -6.11 -4.66 -1.40
N VAL A 161 -5.15 -4.73 -2.32
CA VAL A 161 -4.12 -5.78 -2.33
C VAL A 161 -3.33 -5.77 -1.01
N LEU A 162 -2.92 -4.59 -0.56
CA LEU A 162 -2.17 -4.42 0.68
C LEU A 162 -3.00 -4.83 1.90
N LEU A 163 -4.29 -4.54 1.91
CA LEU A 163 -5.19 -4.97 2.98
C LEU A 163 -5.22 -6.50 3.08
N MET A 164 -5.37 -7.18 1.94
CA MET A 164 -5.37 -8.65 1.88
C MET A 164 -4.04 -9.24 2.34
N THR A 165 -2.91 -8.75 1.82
CA THR A 165 -1.58 -9.27 2.17
C THR A 165 -1.29 -9.03 3.64
N THR A 166 -1.57 -7.83 4.15
CA THR A 166 -1.37 -7.49 5.56
C THR A 166 -2.20 -8.38 6.48
N PHE A 167 -3.50 -8.53 6.21
CA PHE A 167 -4.37 -9.35 7.06
C PHE A 167 -3.97 -10.82 7.04
N ARG A 168 -3.45 -11.30 5.92
CA ARG A 168 -3.06 -12.71 5.80
C ARG A 168 -1.67 -13.02 6.33
N GLU A 169 -0.70 -12.13 6.08
CA GLU A 169 0.72 -12.37 6.36
C GLU A 169 1.20 -11.70 7.65
N GLU A 170 0.61 -10.56 8.06
CA GLU A 170 1.00 -9.86 9.29
C GLU A 170 0.21 -10.32 10.53
N LEU A 171 -1.02 -10.85 10.37
CA LEU A 171 -1.73 -11.40 11.53
C LEU A 171 -1.04 -12.67 12.00
N PRO A 172 -0.51 -12.69 13.24
CA PRO A 172 0.11 -13.89 13.75
C PRO A 172 -0.94 -15.00 13.83
N ALA A 173 -0.57 -16.18 13.35
CA ALA A 173 -1.38 -17.37 13.57
C ALA A 173 -1.66 -17.51 15.06
N ALA A 174 -2.91 -17.85 15.42
CA ALA A 174 -3.36 -17.92 16.82
C ALA A 174 -2.43 -18.77 17.71
N SER A 175 -1.75 -19.77 17.14
CA SER A 175 -0.81 -20.65 17.83
C SER A 175 0.58 -20.06 18.13
N ARG A 176 0.96 -18.91 17.54
CA ARG A 176 2.29 -18.27 17.71
C ARG A 176 2.23 -16.79 18.09
N ALA A 177 1.03 -16.27 18.33
CA ALA A 177 0.81 -14.85 18.60
C ALA A 177 1.39 -14.44 19.96
N ARG A 178 2.43 -13.60 19.94
CA ARG A 178 2.92 -12.90 21.13
C ARG A 178 2.22 -11.54 21.21
N ILE A 179 1.02 -11.54 21.81
CA ILE A 179 0.13 -10.38 21.89
C ILE A 179 0.82 -9.08 22.34
N PRO A 180 1.69 -9.07 23.38
CA PRO A 180 2.33 -7.82 23.82
C PRO A 180 3.20 -7.16 22.76
N TRP A 181 3.95 -7.95 21.99
CA TRP A 181 4.82 -7.43 20.91
C TRP A 181 4.01 -6.92 19.72
N PHE A 182 2.91 -7.60 19.41
CA PHE A 182 1.96 -7.14 18.39
C PHE A 182 1.34 -5.80 18.78
N LEU A 183 0.84 -5.67 20.02
CA LEU A 183 0.26 -4.43 20.54
C LEU A 183 1.29 -3.31 20.58
N LEU A 184 2.53 -3.58 20.99
CA LEU A 184 3.59 -2.59 21.00
C LEU A 184 3.86 -2.04 19.59
N GLY A 185 4.02 -2.93 18.61
CA GLY A 185 4.24 -2.53 17.21
C GLY A 185 3.05 -1.74 16.63
N LEU A 186 1.82 -2.18 16.94
CA LEU A 186 0.60 -1.48 16.56
C LEU A 186 0.56 -0.07 17.14
N THR A 187 0.78 0.07 18.45
CA THR A 187 0.76 1.36 19.15
C THR A 187 1.84 2.31 18.64
N ILE A 188 3.09 1.84 18.48
CA ILE A 188 4.18 2.66 17.94
C ILE A 188 3.84 3.17 16.55
N MET A 189 3.34 2.29 15.66
CA MET A 189 3.02 2.67 14.30
C MET A 189 1.84 3.64 14.23
N THR A 190 0.81 3.43 15.07
CA THR A 190 -0.31 4.37 15.19
C THR A 190 0.16 5.74 15.65
N ILE A 191 1.01 5.82 16.70
CA ILE A 191 1.54 7.11 17.19
C ILE A 191 2.36 7.82 16.11
N LEU A 192 3.22 7.10 15.39
CA LEU A 192 4.02 7.67 14.31
C LEU A 192 3.13 8.23 13.19
N LEU A 193 2.10 7.50 12.78
CA LEU A 193 1.17 7.94 11.75
C LEU A 193 0.33 9.15 12.19
N LEU A 194 -0.17 9.15 13.43
CA LEU A 194 -0.90 10.30 13.96
C LEU A 194 -0.01 11.54 14.08
N ALA A 195 1.26 11.37 14.47
CA ALA A 195 2.22 12.46 14.47
C ALA A 195 2.49 12.98 13.05
N ALA A 196 2.60 12.09 12.06
CA ALA A 196 2.74 12.48 10.66
C ALA A 196 1.54 13.33 10.21
N LEU A 197 0.32 12.86 10.45
CA LEU A 197 -0.91 13.55 10.05
C LEU A 197 -1.03 14.92 10.71
N ALA A 198 -0.78 15.00 12.02
CA ALA A 198 -0.84 16.27 12.75
C ALA A 198 0.17 17.31 12.23
N MET A 199 1.32 16.87 11.70
CA MET A 199 2.31 17.75 11.07
C MET A 199 1.96 18.12 9.63
N GLY A 200 1.16 17.29 8.94
CA GLY A 200 0.68 17.56 7.60
C GLY A 200 -0.47 18.57 7.55
N GLU A 201 -1.40 18.56 8.52
CA GLU A 201 -2.55 19.49 8.59
C GLU A 201 -2.22 20.86 9.20
N GLY A 202 -1.06 21.00 9.85
CA GLY A 202 -0.67 22.23 10.55
C GLY A 202 -0.10 23.35 9.68
N ARG A 203 -0.15 23.24 8.35
CA ARG A 203 0.40 24.21 7.36
C ARG A 203 -0.50 24.29 6.13
#